data_AF-A0A7Z9JFC5-F1
#
_entry.id   AF-A0A7Z9JFC5-F1
#
_cell.length_a   1.000
_cell.length_b   1.000
_cell.length_c   1.000
_cell.angle_alpha   90.00
_cell.angle_beta   90.00
_cell.angle_gamma   90.00
#
_symmetry.space_group_name_H-M   'P 1'
#
loop_
_entity.id
_entity.type
_entity.pdbx_description
1 polymer ?
#
loop_
_entity_poly.entity_id
_entity_poly.type
_entity_poly.pdbx_seq_one_letter_code
_entity_poly.pdbx_strand_id
1 'polypeptide(L)'
;MRTLLIFTVLLFSSCTPVATYPPVENDTALTFSNSANEPVPTIMAVVISYAHEHFGGMDTVVFNLPEGVGHETYNIVAEKLGGAIPMTSPNEIAYHLTELRVRGFTADADIIFPSASGRYELATVRVGSSLVSPWRVTRDRVWLIPSSEAPAPGYSVETIVGAEADSQ
;
A
#
# COMPACT_ATOMS: atom_id res chain seq x y z
N MET A 1 -12.91 19.19 42.62
CA MET A 1 -12.53 19.91 41.38
C MET A 1 -11.14 19.58 40.86
N ARG A 2 -10.12 19.35 41.71
CA ARG A 2 -8.74 19.04 41.29
C ARG A 2 -8.53 17.61 40.73
N THR A 3 -9.40 16.66 41.09
CA THR A 3 -9.41 15.28 40.58
C THR A 3 -10.11 15.11 39.22
N LEU A 4 -10.99 16.04 38.83
CA LEU A 4 -11.68 16.00 37.54
C LEU A 4 -10.72 16.32 36.38
N LEU A 5 -9.70 17.15 36.64
CA LEU A 5 -8.75 17.63 35.64
C LEU A 5 -7.70 16.56 35.27
N ILE A 6 -7.44 15.60 36.15
CA ILE A 6 -6.49 14.48 35.91
C ILE A 6 -7.11 13.43 34.98
N PHE A 7 -8.42 13.20 35.05
CA PHE A 7 -9.11 12.23 34.19
C PHE A 7 -9.19 12.69 32.72
N THR A 8 -9.27 14.00 32.46
CA THR A 8 -9.35 14.56 31.10
C THR A 8 -8.02 14.48 30.34
N VAL A 9 -6.88 14.51 31.02
CA VAL A 9 -5.55 14.49 30.38
C VAL A 9 -5.14 13.08 29.94
N LEU A 10 -5.64 12.03 30.62
CA LEU A 10 -5.32 10.63 30.30
C LEU A 10 -6.03 10.11 29.03
N LEU A 11 -7.06 10.80 28.54
CA LEU A 11 -7.79 10.42 27.32
C LEU A 11 -7.06 10.82 26.02
N PHE A 12 -6.03 11.68 26.08
CA PHE A 12 -5.27 12.10 24.91
C PHE A 12 -4.01 11.25 24.65
N SER A 13 -3.73 10.25 25.49
CA SER A 13 -2.69 9.24 25.25
C SER A 13 -3.19 8.12 24.32
N SER A 14 -3.88 8.49 23.24
CA SER A 14 -4.34 7.53 22.24
C SER A 14 -3.13 7.10 21.41
N CYS A 15 -2.75 5.82 21.50
CA CYS A 15 -1.84 5.22 20.53
C CYS A 15 -2.40 5.47 19.13
N THR A 16 -1.61 6.07 18.24
CA THR A 16 -2.04 6.19 16.83
C THR A 16 -2.03 4.79 16.24
N PRO A 17 -3.09 4.36 15.52
CA PRO A 17 -3.06 3.09 14.82
C PRO A 17 -1.91 3.16 13.81
N VAL A 18 -1.03 2.16 13.89
CA VAL A 18 0.10 1.98 12.99
C VAL A 18 -0.15 0.71 12.21
N ALA A 19 -0.15 0.81 10.89
CA ALA A 19 -0.10 -0.34 10.00
C ALA A 19 1.13 -0.20 9.12
N THR A 20 1.97 -1.23 9.08
CA THR A 20 3.15 -1.27 8.21
C THR A 20 3.05 -2.54 7.36
N TYR A 21 3.30 -2.39 6.07
CA TYR A 21 3.38 -3.49 5.11
C TYR A 21 4.72 -3.37 4.40
N PRO A 22 5.61 -4.37 4.46
CA PRO A 22 5.45 -5.64 5.18
C PRO A 22 5.33 -5.45 6.73
N PRO A 23 4.66 -6.37 7.45
CA PRO A 23 4.51 -6.27 8.91
C PRO A 23 5.86 -6.24 9.63
N VAL A 24 6.00 -5.35 10.62
CA VAL A 24 7.13 -5.38 11.56
C VAL A 24 6.80 -6.35 12.71
N GLU A 25 7.77 -7.13 13.17
CA GLU A 25 7.67 -8.26 14.12
C GLU A 25 7.20 -7.87 15.55
N ASN A 26 6.03 -7.24 15.70
CA ASN A 26 5.38 -7.10 16.99
C ASN A 26 3.93 -7.59 16.94
N ASP A 27 3.50 -8.33 17.96
CA ASP A 27 2.19 -8.97 18.04
C ASP A 27 1.02 -7.98 17.91
N THR A 28 1.24 -6.72 18.29
CA THR A 28 0.26 -5.64 18.17
C THR A 28 0.02 -5.22 16.71
N ALA A 29 1.05 -5.25 15.86
CA ALA A 29 0.91 -4.99 14.43
C ALA A 29 0.07 -6.08 13.75
N LEU A 30 0.17 -7.34 14.20
CA LEU A 30 -0.53 -8.50 13.62
C LEU A 30 -2.05 -8.51 13.83
N THR A 31 -2.57 -7.75 14.82
CA THR A 31 -4.01 -7.77 15.16
C THR A 31 -4.83 -6.73 14.37
N PHE A 32 -4.19 -5.70 13.82
CA PHE A 32 -4.82 -4.64 13.01
C PHE A 32 -4.39 -4.67 11.53
N SER A 33 -3.69 -5.72 11.11
CA SER A 33 -2.96 -5.82 9.83
C SER A 33 -3.69 -6.58 8.72
N ASN A 34 -5.02 -6.74 8.79
CA ASN A 34 -5.72 -7.18 7.58
C ASN A 34 -5.70 -6.03 6.57
N SER A 35 -4.88 -6.18 5.55
CA SER A 35 -4.69 -5.20 4.47
C SER A 35 -5.94 -5.02 3.60
N ALA A 36 -6.93 -5.91 3.68
CA ALA A 36 -8.22 -5.75 3.02
C ALA A 36 -9.13 -4.71 3.71
N ASN A 37 -8.86 -4.36 4.97
CA ASN A 37 -9.66 -3.37 5.69
C ASN A 37 -9.29 -1.93 5.32
N GLU A 38 -10.30 -1.08 5.16
CA GLU A 38 -10.09 0.36 4.98
C GLU A 38 -9.34 0.98 6.18
N PRO A 39 -8.43 1.95 5.96
CA PRO A 39 -8.19 2.65 4.68
C PRO A 39 -7.10 2.05 3.79
N VAL A 40 -6.52 0.91 4.18
CA VAL A 40 -5.29 0.37 3.57
C VAL A 40 -5.41 0.18 2.05
N PRO A 41 -6.40 -0.56 1.50
CA PRO A 41 -6.46 -0.79 0.05
C PRO A 41 -6.76 0.50 -0.72
N THR A 42 -7.48 1.46 -0.13
CA THR A 42 -7.68 2.78 -0.73
C THR A 42 -6.38 3.55 -0.84
N ILE A 43 -5.53 3.54 0.20
CA ILE A 43 -4.23 4.23 0.15
C ILE A 43 -3.33 3.58 -0.91
N MET A 44 -3.28 2.25 -0.97
CA MET A 44 -2.52 1.52 -2.00
C MET A 44 -2.95 1.93 -3.41
N ALA A 45 -4.27 1.93 -3.68
CA ALA A 45 -4.81 2.36 -4.96
C ALA A 45 -4.47 3.83 -5.29
N VAL A 46 -4.56 4.75 -4.31
CA VAL A 46 -4.20 6.16 -4.50
C VAL A 46 -2.73 6.32 -4.91
N VAL A 47 -1.82 5.56 -4.27
CA VAL A 47 -0.38 5.63 -4.58
C VAL A 47 -0.09 5.08 -5.98
N ILE A 48 -0.69 3.95 -6.35
CA ILE A 48 -0.49 3.32 -7.66
C ILE A 48 -1.09 4.19 -8.78
N SER A 49 -2.31 4.71 -8.60
CA SER A 49 -2.94 5.64 -9.56
C SER A 49 -2.08 6.88 -9.77
N TYR A 50 -1.58 7.46 -8.67
CA TYR A 50 -0.70 8.61 -8.76
C TYR A 50 0.61 8.28 -9.48
N ALA A 51 1.24 7.14 -9.18
CA ALA A 51 2.47 6.74 -9.87
C ALA A 51 2.24 6.55 -11.37
N HIS A 52 1.12 5.94 -11.75
CA HIS A 52 0.72 5.78 -13.15
C HIS A 52 0.51 7.12 -13.86
N GLU A 53 -0.26 8.03 -13.27
CA GLU A 53 -0.56 9.34 -13.86
C GLU A 53 0.63 10.29 -13.86
N HIS A 54 1.46 10.26 -12.82
CA HIS A 54 2.52 11.24 -12.59
C HIS A 54 3.88 10.81 -13.14
N PHE A 55 4.27 9.54 -12.93
CA PHE A 55 5.54 9.02 -13.42
C PHE A 55 5.42 8.34 -14.79
N GLY A 56 4.20 7.89 -15.15
CA GLY A 56 3.93 7.29 -16.46
C GLY A 56 4.56 5.90 -16.62
N GLY A 57 4.82 5.53 -17.87
CA GLY A 57 5.60 4.34 -18.23
C GLY A 57 4.79 3.14 -18.74
N MET A 58 3.46 3.16 -18.64
CA MET A 58 2.60 2.06 -19.08
C MET A 58 1.21 2.56 -19.49
N ASP A 59 0.58 1.93 -20.48
CA ASP A 59 -0.83 2.20 -20.85
C ASP A 59 -1.82 1.46 -19.94
N THR A 60 -1.44 0.27 -19.45
CA THR A 60 -2.22 -0.55 -18.54
C THR A 60 -1.55 -0.57 -17.18
N VAL A 61 -2.34 -0.45 -16.10
CA VAL A 61 -1.82 -0.55 -14.75
C VAL A 61 -1.64 -2.02 -14.39
N VAL A 62 -0.40 -2.49 -14.44
CA VAL A 62 0.02 -3.76 -13.81
C VAL A 62 0.70 -3.40 -12.49
N PHE A 63 0.36 -4.09 -11.40
CA PHE A 63 0.87 -3.72 -10.08
C PHE A 63 1.23 -4.90 -9.20
N ASN A 64 2.15 -4.65 -8.27
CA ASN A 64 2.53 -5.55 -7.20
C ASN A 64 2.36 -4.83 -5.84
N LEU A 65 1.89 -5.54 -4.83
CA LEU A 65 1.71 -5.02 -3.46
C LEU A 65 2.84 -5.48 -2.54
N PRO A 66 2.99 -4.85 -1.35
CA PRO A 66 4.04 -5.23 -0.42
C PRO A 66 3.98 -6.70 -0.03
N GLU A 67 5.13 -7.25 0.35
CA GLU A 67 5.22 -8.63 0.84
C GLU A 67 4.28 -8.86 2.04
N GLY A 68 3.63 -10.02 2.07
CA GLY A 68 2.68 -10.40 3.11
C GLY A 68 1.27 -9.83 2.95
N VAL A 69 1.01 -9.02 1.91
CA VAL A 69 -0.35 -8.57 1.57
C VAL A 69 -1.14 -9.72 0.93
N GLY A 70 -2.34 -9.97 1.45
CA GLY A 70 -3.20 -11.08 1.02
C GLY A 70 -3.88 -10.86 -0.32
N HIS A 71 -4.35 -11.94 -0.94
CA HIS A 71 -4.97 -11.93 -2.27
C HIS A 71 -6.26 -11.10 -2.32
N GLU A 72 -7.03 -11.11 -1.23
CA GLU A 72 -8.22 -10.27 -1.08
C GLU A 72 -7.89 -8.79 -1.30
N THR A 73 -6.78 -8.30 -0.75
CA THR A 73 -6.33 -6.92 -0.94
C THR A 73 -5.97 -6.61 -2.39
N TYR A 74 -5.32 -7.54 -3.09
CA TYR A 74 -5.04 -7.38 -4.53
C TYR A 74 -6.33 -7.17 -5.32
N ASN A 75 -7.37 -7.96 -5.05
CA ASN A 75 -8.66 -7.83 -5.74
C ASN A 75 -9.32 -6.48 -5.45
N ILE A 76 -9.33 -6.04 -4.18
CA ILE A 76 -9.90 -4.74 -3.80
C ILE A 76 -9.12 -3.59 -4.46
N VAL A 77 -7.79 -3.66 -4.49
CA VAL A 77 -6.96 -2.62 -5.13
C VAL A 77 -7.17 -2.61 -6.65
N ALA A 78 -7.24 -3.78 -7.30
CA ALA A 78 -7.54 -3.89 -8.72
C ALA A 78 -8.88 -3.24 -9.09
N GLU A 79 -9.93 -3.50 -8.30
CA GLU A 79 -11.25 -2.89 -8.48
C GLU A 79 -11.18 -1.36 -8.33
N LYS A 80 -10.52 -0.86 -7.28
CA LYS A 80 -10.36 0.58 -7.03
C LYS A 80 -9.57 1.30 -8.12
N LEU A 81 -8.67 0.60 -8.81
CA LEU A 81 -7.90 1.10 -9.95
C LEU A 81 -8.64 0.95 -11.29
N GLY A 82 -9.92 0.54 -11.29
CA GLY A 82 -10.72 0.42 -12.51
C GLY A 82 -10.42 -0.84 -13.33
N GLY A 83 -10.01 -1.94 -12.68
CA GLY A 83 -9.68 -3.19 -13.35
C GLY A 83 -8.19 -3.36 -13.67
N ALA A 84 -7.32 -2.76 -12.86
CA ALA A 84 -5.88 -2.98 -12.96
C ALA A 84 -5.51 -4.45 -12.74
N ILE A 85 -4.35 -4.87 -13.27
CA ILE A 85 -3.96 -6.28 -13.32
C ILE A 85 -2.90 -6.55 -12.24
N PRO A 86 -3.14 -7.46 -11.28
CA PRO A 86 -2.09 -7.95 -10.40
C PRO A 86 -0.97 -8.60 -11.20
N MET A 87 0.28 -8.27 -10.90
CA MET A 87 1.46 -8.88 -11.51
C MET A 87 1.52 -10.38 -11.18
N THR A 88 1.71 -11.23 -12.19
CA THR A 88 1.75 -12.70 -12.00
C THR A 88 3.09 -13.34 -12.37
N SER A 89 3.92 -12.64 -13.15
CA SER A 89 5.22 -13.15 -13.63
C SER A 89 6.35 -12.18 -13.31
N PRO A 90 7.53 -12.65 -12.85
CA PRO A 90 8.67 -11.79 -12.47
C PRO A 90 9.18 -10.84 -13.55
N ASN A 91 8.91 -11.12 -14.83
CA ASN A 91 9.39 -10.32 -15.96
C ASN A 91 8.33 -9.33 -16.49
N GLU A 92 7.16 -9.25 -15.86
CA GLU A 92 6.17 -8.23 -16.19
C GLU A 92 6.64 -6.85 -15.72
N ILE A 93 6.47 -5.85 -16.59
CA ILE A 93 6.68 -4.45 -16.19
C ILE A 93 5.49 -4.06 -15.32
N ALA A 94 5.74 -3.56 -14.11
CA ALA A 94 4.68 -3.23 -13.15
C ALA A 94 5.06 -2.06 -12.23
N TYR A 95 4.06 -1.46 -11.60
CA TYR A 95 4.26 -0.60 -10.44
C TYR A 95 4.35 -1.46 -9.18
N HIS A 96 5.46 -1.40 -8.45
CA HIS A 96 5.65 -2.21 -7.25
C HIS A 96 5.58 -1.33 -6.00
N LEU A 97 4.48 -1.42 -5.27
CA LEU A 97 4.38 -0.85 -3.94
C LEU A 97 5.16 -1.76 -2.98
N THR A 98 6.34 -1.34 -2.53
CA THR A 98 7.22 -2.18 -1.70
C THR A 98 6.99 -1.99 -0.22
N GLU A 99 6.57 -0.79 0.18
CA GLU A 99 6.28 -0.50 1.57
C GLU A 99 5.09 0.46 1.72
N LEU A 100 4.27 0.26 2.75
CA LEU A 100 3.23 1.19 3.16
C LEU A 100 3.24 1.33 4.69
N ARG A 101 3.40 2.55 5.19
CA ARG A 101 3.34 2.89 6.62
C ARG A 101 2.21 3.88 6.87
N VAL A 102 1.11 3.41 7.47
CA VAL A 102 -0.06 4.22 7.83
C VAL A 102 0.02 4.65 9.28
N ARG A 103 -0.19 5.94 9.55
CA ARG A 103 -0.19 6.56 10.88
C ARG A 103 -1.31 7.59 10.97
N GLY A 104 -2.44 7.21 11.56
CA GLY A 104 -3.62 8.08 11.65
C GLY A 104 -4.10 8.56 10.27
N PHE A 105 -4.16 9.88 10.05
CA PHE A 105 -4.59 10.49 8.78
C PHE A 105 -3.46 10.71 7.76
N THR A 106 -2.32 10.06 7.96
CA THR A 106 -1.15 10.16 7.08
C THR A 106 -0.59 8.79 6.74
N ALA A 107 0.00 8.65 5.57
CA ALA A 107 0.73 7.46 5.17
C ALA A 107 1.95 7.81 4.31
N ASP A 108 3.03 7.06 4.49
CA ASP A 108 4.22 7.12 3.62
C ASP A 108 4.34 5.77 2.92
N ALA A 109 4.46 5.80 1.60
CA ALA A 109 4.54 4.61 0.76
C ALA A 109 5.78 4.66 -0.13
N ASP A 110 6.47 3.54 -0.29
CA ASP A 110 7.60 3.41 -1.20
C ASP A 110 7.15 2.61 -2.43
N ILE A 111 7.34 3.20 -3.61
CA ILE A 111 6.89 2.65 -4.89
C ILE A 111 8.04 2.64 -5.89
N ILE A 112 8.25 1.48 -6.50
CA ILE A 112 9.14 1.29 -7.63
C ILE A 112 8.30 1.37 -8.91
N PHE A 113 8.74 2.17 -9.87
CA PHE A 113 7.99 2.42 -11.11
C PHE A 113 8.91 2.36 -12.34
N PRO A 114 8.37 1.98 -13.52
CA PRO A 114 9.12 1.98 -14.77
C PRO A 114 9.42 3.42 -15.22
N SER A 115 10.68 3.71 -15.49
CA SER A 115 11.15 5.01 -16.01
C SER A 115 11.29 4.97 -17.53
N ALA A 116 11.19 6.14 -18.17
CA ALA A 116 11.46 6.32 -19.59
C ALA A 116 12.88 5.86 -20.02
N SER A 117 13.80 5.72 -19.06
CA SER A 117 15.14 5.16 -19.29
C SER A 117 15.16 3.64 -19.50
N GLY A 118 14.01 2.96 -19.36
CA GLY A 118 13.92 1.50 -19.41
C GLY A 118 14.41 0.80 -18.14
N ARG A 119 14.64 1.57 -17.07
CA ARG A 119 15.02 1.07 -15.74
C ARG A 119 13.92 1.35 -14.73
N TYR A 120 14.06 0.77 -13.54
CA TYR A 120 13.20 1.07 -12.40
C TYR A 120 13.78 2.20 -11.56
N GLU A 121 12.90 3.11 -11.15
CA GLU A 121 13.18 4.17 -10.19
C GLU A 121 12.32 4.00 -8.94
N LEU A 122 12.80 4.52 -7.82
CA LEU A 122 12.11 4.46 -6.53
C LEU A 122 11.58 5.86 -6.17
N ALA A 123 10.34 5.94 -5.70
CA ALA A 123 9.79 7.13 -5.08
C ALA A 123 9.20 6.83 -3.71
N THR A 124 9.32 7.80 -2.79
CA THR A 124 8.50 7.83 -1.57
C THR A 124 7.34 8.79 -1.80
N VAL A 125 6.12 8.30 -1.67
CA VAL A 125 4.86 9.05 -1.83
C VAL A 125 4.19 9.20 -0.47
N ARG A 126 3.90 10.45 -0.09
CA ARG A 126 3.15 10.79 1.12
C ARG A 126 1.70 11.07 0.79
N VAL A 127 0.81 10.35 1.46
CA VAL A 127 -0.64 10.47 1.32
C VAL A 127 -1.22 11.03 2.61
N GLY A 128 -2.22 11.91 2.51
CA GLY A 128 -2.92 12.49 3.65
C GLY A 128 -4.43 12.51 3.44
N SER A 129 -5.17 12.41 4.54
CA SER A 129 -6.62 12.56 4.59
C SER A 129 -7.03 13.51 5.73
N SER A 130 -8.31 13.84 5.82
CA SER A 130 -8.89 14.55 6.96
C SER A 130 -10.32 14.04 7.20
N LEU A 131 -10.98 14.54 8.23
CA LEU A 131 -12.40 14.22 8.50
C LEU A 131 -13.35 14.59 7.35
N VAL A 132 -12.94 15.51 6.48
CA VAL A 132 -13.76 16.04 5.38
C VAL A 132 -13.09 15.91 4.01
N SER A 133 -11.93 15.26 3.93
CA SER A 133 -11.18 15.10 2.69
C SER A 133 -10.68 13.67 2.53
N PRO A 134 -10.92 13.05 1.36
CA PRO A 134 -10.42 11.71 1.12
C PRO A 134 -8.89 11.68 1.09
N TRP A 135 -8.35 10.46 1.11
CA TRP A 135 -6.92 10.20 0.91
C TRP A 135 -6.47 10.73 -0.45
N ARG A 136 -5.41 11.53 -0.44
CA ARG A 136 -4.77 12.06 -1.65
C ARG A 136 -3.27 12.23 -1.44
N VAL A 137 -2.51 12.19 -2.52
CA VAL A 137 -1.08 12.50 -2.47
C VAL A 137 -0.88 13.96 -2.05
N THR A 138 0.04 14.17 -1.13
CA THR A 138 0.40 15.49 -0.59
C THR A 138 1.83 15.89 -0.93
N ARG A 139 2.69 14.89 -1.17
CA ARG A 139 4.09 15.07 -1.54
C ARG A 139 4.62 13.77 -2.12
N ASP A 140 5.56 13.87 -3.04
CA ASP A 140 6.39 12.79 -3.52
C ASP A 140 7.88 13.15 -3.40
N ARG A 141 8.75 12.14 -3.53
CA ARG A 141 10.19 12.29 -3.67
C ARG A 141 10.74 11.11 -4.46
N VAL A 142 11.22 11.38 -5.67
CA VAL A 142 12.00 10.41 -6.46
C VAL A 142 13.42 10.29 -5.92
N TRP A 143 13.93 9.06 -5.84
CA TRP A 143 15.27 8.72 -5.39
C TRP A 143 16.13 8.32 -6.59
N LEU A 144 17.31 8.93 -6.72
CA LEU A 144 18.31 8.60 -7.75
C LEU A 144 19.12 7.33 -7.40
N ILE A 145 18.44 6.29 -6.91
CA ILE A 145 19.04 4.99 -6.65
C ILE A 145 18.55 4.06 -7.75
N PRO A 146 19.40 3.69 -8.71
CA PRO A 146 18.99 2.80 -9.77
C PRO A 146 18.73 1.41 -9.18
N SER A 147 17.47 0.97 -9.11
CA SER A 147 17.19 -0.45 -8.87
C SER A 147 17.38 -1.19 -10.19
N SER A 148 18.24 -2.20 -10.21
CA SER A 148 18.39 -3.08 -11.37
C SER A 148 17.37 -4.21 -11.39
N GLU A 149 16.71 -4.49 -10.27
CA GLU A 149 15.86 -5.67 -10.11
C GLU A 149 14.46 -5.27 -9.64
N ALA A 150 13.45 -5.78 -10.35
CA ALA A 150 12.05 -5.62 -9.98
C ALA A 150 11.70 -6.62 -8.87
N PRO A 151 10.87 -6.25 -7.88
CA PRO A 151 10.36 -7.19 -6.90
C PRO A 151 9.61 -8.37 -7.56
N ALA A 152 9.78 -9.56 -6.99
CA ALA A 152 9.04 -10.74 -7.42
C ALA A 152 7.52 -10.57 -7.21
N PRO A 153 6.66 -11.23 -8.00
CA PRO A 153 5.22 -11.17 -7.83
C PRO A 153 4.81 -11.68 -6.45
N GLY A 154 4.02 -10.88 -5.73
CA GLY A 154 3.37 -11.29 -4.48
C GLY A 154 2.02 -11.97 -4.70
N TYR A 155 1.50 -11.95 -5.94
CA TYR A 155 0.22 -12.55 -6.31
C TYR A 155 0.44 -13.83 -7.10
N SER A 156 -0.14 -14.95 -6.64
CA SER A 156 -0.06 -16.26 -7.31
C SER A 156 -1.45 -16.77 -7.72
N VAL A 157 -1.56 -17.31 -8.94
CA VAL A 157 -2.85 -17.84 -9.44
C VAL A 157 -3.21 -19.17 -8.75
N GLU A 158 -2.22 -19.94 -8.31
CA GLU A 158 -2.43 -21.25 -7.66
C GLU A 158 -3.22 -21.17 -6.34
N THR A 159 -3.05 -20.11 -5.55
CA THR A 159 -3.80 -19.88 -4.31
C THR A 159 -5.31 -19.73 -4.57
N ILE A 160 -5.70 -19.21 -5.74
CA ILE A 160 -7.12 -19.01 -6.10
C ILE A 160 -7.81 -20.37 -6.29
N VAL A 161 -7.15 -21.28 -7.00
CA VAL A 161 -7.68 -22.62 -7.28
C VAL A 161 -7.73 -23.48 -6.01
N GLY A 162 -6.79 -23.29 -5.09
CA GLY A 162 -6.81 -23.97 -3.78
C GLY A 162 -7.93 -23.48 -2.86
N ALA A 163 -8.19 -22.18 -2.80
CA ALA A 163 -9.24 -21.60 -1.95
C ALA A 163 -10.67 -22.00 -2.40
N GLU A 164 -10.87 -22.19 -3.70
CA GLU A 164 -12.15 -22.64 -4.27
C GLU A 164 -12.37 -24.16 -4.08
N ALA A 165 -11.30 -24.94 -3.92
CA ALA A 165 -11.36 -26.39 -3.66
C ALA A 165 -11.65 -26.73 -2.18
N ASP A 166 -11.22 -25.90 -1.22
CA ASP A 166 -11.43 -26.11 0.21
C ASP A 166 -12.80 -25.61 0.73
N SER A 167 -13.63 -25.03 -0.14
CA SER A 167 -14.97 -24.52 0.17
C SER A 167 -16.13 -25.39 -0.36
N GLN A 168 -15.83 -26.63 -0.78
CA GLN A 168 -16.82 -27.66 -1.17
C GLN A 168 -16.94 -28.80 -0.15
#